data_AF-A0A5C7B2B1-F1
#
_entry.id   AF-A0A5C7B2B1-F1
#
_cell.length_a   1.000
_cell.length_b   1.000
_cell.length_c   1.000
_cell.angle_alpha   90.00
_cell.angle_beta   90.00
_cell.angle_gamma   90.00
#
_symmetry.space_group_name_H-M   'P 1'
#
loop_
_entity.id
_entity.type
_entity.pdbx_description
1 polymer ?
#
loop_
_entity_poly.entity_id
_entity_poly.type
_entity_poly.pdbx_seq_one_letter_code
_entity_poly.pdbx_strand_id
1 'polypeptide(L)'
;MKGKSKILILDDWYEEFEPGTYVEDTLERTIIARSKDVFPDYYTLPLKKTIQYNGESSQPDLCLVKKDYSRWYVIEVELAKKPFKGHTETQIRVFSNGKYNSSDISQYLAGKEPEINQEELRKLILRDEPGVLIMIDEYPKWAEEAKCYPRTGILVFGMFDHPDGVEAYRIDGEYPIIEIDRSRCKFPKYPANMLIVSSPKILNIGDGCEIILIDNGRKTKWERLDDGNKTFLIPKGQNPLNINKKYFLIKSENNEFYIKEN
;
A
#
# COMPACT_ATOMS: atom_id res chain seq x y z
N MET A 1 12.19 27.23 0.14
CA MET A 1 13.40 26.56 0.67
C MET A 1 13.24 25.10 0.21
N LYS A 2 14.26 24.52 -0.42
CA LYS A 2 14.10 23.39 -1.37
C LYS A 2 14.08 22.04 -0.63
N GLY A 3 13.12 21.17 -0.93
CA GLY A 3 13.10 19.80 -0.39
C GLY A 3 14.32 18.98 -0.78
N LYS A 4 14.52 17.85 -0.09
CA LYS A 4 15.73 17.02 -0.22
C LYS A 4 15.82 16.28 -1.55
N SER A 5 14.69 16.10 -2.23
CA SER A 5 14.58 15.32 -3.46
C SER A 5 13.97 16.16 -4.59
N LYS A 6 14.25 15.76 -5.83
CA LYS A 6 13.58 16.27 -7.03
C LYS A 6 13.17 15.11 -7.90
N ILE A 7 12.05 15.25 -8.60
CA ILE A 7 11.63 14.31 -9.64
C ILE A 7 11.50 15.05 -10.96
N LEU A 8 11.90 14.38 -12.04
CA LEU A 8 11.76 14.87 -13.41
C LEU A 8 10.60 14.13 -14.05
N ILE A 9 9.56 14.85 -14.47
CA ILE A 9 8.40 14.29 -15.18
C ILE A 9 8.26 15.05 -16.49
N LEU A 10 8.37 14.34 -17.62
CA LEU A 10 8.15 14.90 -18.97
C LEU A 10 8.92 16.22 -19.21
N ASP A 11 10.18 16.27 -18.77
CA ASP A 11 11.11 17.41 -18.86
C ASP A 11 10.93 18.54 -17.83
N ASP A 12 9.94 18.43 -16.95
CA ASP A 12 9.69 19.37 -15.87
C ASP A 12 10.21 18.88 -14.53
N TRP A 13 10.90 19.77 -13.81
CA TRP A 13 11.44 19.49 -12.48
C TRP A 13 10.43 19.84 -11.39
N TYR A 14 10.05 18.82 -10.65
CA TYR A 14 9.26 18.96 -9.44
C TYR A 14 10.19 18.89 -8.25
N GLU A 15 10.00 19.79 -7.30
CA GLU A 15 10.77 19.79 -6.05
C GLU A 15 9.94 19.11 -4.96
N GLU A 16 10.57 18.22 -4.20
CA GLU A 16 9.92 17.67 -3.02
C GLU A 16 9.52 18.83 -2.11
N PHE A 17 8.29 18.78 -1.63
CA PHE A 17 7.82 19.78 -0.70
C PHE A 17 8.62 19.66 0.61
N GLU A 18 9.02 20.76 1.22
CA GLU A 18 9.81 20.67 2.46
C GLU A 18 8.96 20.04 3.58
N PRO A 19 9.38 18.89 4.16
CA PRO A 19 8.67 18.31 5.27
C PRO A 19 8.76 19.29 6.46
N GLY A 20 7.64 19.84 6.90
CA GLY A 20 7.59 20.91 7.92
C GLY A 20 6.66 22.08 7.58
N THR A 21 6.29 22.24 6.31
CA THR A 21 5.18 23.13 5.90
C THR A 21 3.84 22.40 5.82
N TYR A 22 3.84 21.06 5.86
CA TYR A 22 2.63 20.27 6.05
C TYR A 22 2.13 20.37 7.48
N VAL A 23 0.82 20.63 7.58
CA VAL A 23 0.00 20.17 8.68
C VAL A 23 -0.62 18.85 8.23
N GLU A 24 -0.69 17.86 9.12
CA GLU A 24 -1.28 16.53 8.86
C GLU A 24 -2.64 16.60 8.14
N ASP A 25 -3.47 17.56 8.53
CA ASP A 25 -4.76 17.90 7.92
C ASP A 25 -4.66 18.23 6.41
N THR A 26 -3.55 18.80 5.94
CA THR A 26 -3.32 19.02 4.50
C THR A 26 -2.98 17.73 3.77
N LEU A 27 -2.21 16.84 4.41
CA LEU A 27 -1.92 15.52 3.85
C LEU A 27 -3.21 14.67 3.76
N GLU A 28 -4.01 14.64 4.84
CA GLU A 28 -5.31 13.95 4.86
C GLU A 28 -6.23 14.47 3.74
N ARG A 29 -6.39 15.79 3.62
CA ARG A 29 -7.19 16.41 2.54
C ARG A 29 -6.71 16.03 1.15
N THR A 30 -5.40 16.04 0.93
CA THR A 30 -4.84 15.72 -0.39
C THR A 30 -5.07 14.25 -0.73
N ILE A 31 -4.84 13.34 0.22
CA ILE A 31 -5.11 11.91 0.05
C ILE A 31 -6.58 11.69 -0.32
N ILE A 32 -7.52 12.32 0.38
CA ILE A 32 -8.95 12.23 0.05
C ILE A 32 -9.21 12.77 -1.36
N ALA A 33 -8.68 13.94 -1.70
CA ALA A 33 -8.90 14.59 -3.00
C ALA A 33 -8.38 13.76 -4.17
N ARG A 34 -7.27 13.03 -3.98
CA ARG A 34 -6.63 12.16 -4.98
C ARG A 34 -7.00 10.69 -4.84
N SER A 35 -7.88 10.35 -3.90
CA SER A 35 -8.18 8.96 -3.54
C SER A 35 -8.71 8.12 -4.70
N LYS A 36 -9.43 8.72 -5.66
CA LYS A 36 -9.93 8.00 -6.85
C LYS A 36 -8.81 7.64 -7.82
N ASP A 37 -7.78 8.48 -7.90
CA ASP A 37 -6.60 8.23 -8.73
C ASP A 37 -5.65 7.24 -8.04
N VAL A 38 -5.55 7.35 -6.71
CA VAL A 38 -4.60 6.60 -5.88
C VAL A 38 -5.17 5.28 -5.38
N PHE A 39 -6.49 5.12 -5.24
CA PHE A 39 -7.14 3.89 -4.81
C PHE A 39 -8.42 3.65 -5.63
N PRO A 40 -8.32 3.49 -6.96
CA PRO A 40 -9.49 3.44 -7.85
C PRO A 40 -10.49 2.33 -7.50
N ASP A 41 -10.00 1.26 -6.88
CA ASP A 41 -10.77 0.05 -6.59
C ASP A 41 -11.34 0.01 -5.15
N TYR A 42 -11.15 1.10 -4.40
CA TYR A 42 -11.61 1.26 -3.04
C TYR A 42 -12.54 2.47 -2.90
N TYR A 43 -13.51 2.36 -2.01
CA TYR A 43 -14.14 3.52 -1.40
C TYR A 43 -13.18 4.06 -0.33
N THR A 44 -12.75 5.31 -0.50
CA THR A 44 -11.92 6.02 0.48
C THR A 44 -12.79 7.02 1.21
N LEU A 45 -12.99 6.80 2.51
CA LEU A 45 -13.96 7.58 3.30
C LEU A 45 -13.39 7.94 4.67
N PRO A 46 -13.72 9.11 5.24
CA PRO A 46 -13.45 9.39 6.64
C PRO A 46 -14.19 8.37 7.52
N LEU A 47 -13.47 7.70 8.43
CA LEU A 47 -14.09 6.78 9.38
C LEU A 47 -14.47 7.50 10.66
N LYS A 48 -13.50 8.14 11.36
CA LYS A 48 -13.71 8.97 12.55
C LYS A 48 -14.63 8.33 13.62
N LYS A 49 -14.65 6.99 13.68
CA LYS A 49 -15.40 6.19 14.67
C LYS A 49 -14.45 5.71 15.76
N THR A 50 -14.86 5.85 17.02
CA THR A 50 -14.02 5.47 18.15
C THR A 50 -13.87 3.95 18.23
N ILE A 51 -12.62 3.49 18.14
CA ILE A 51 -12.23 2.11 18.37
C ILE A 51 -11.67 2.00 19.79
N GLN A 52 -12.01 0.93 20.50
CA GLN A 52 -11.60 0.72 21.88
C GLN A 52 -10.81 -0.57 22.03
N TYR A 53 -9.75 -0.52 22.83
CA TYR A 53 -8.94 -1.67 23.20
C TYR A 53 -8.30 -1.46 24.57
N ASN A 54 -8.51 -2.39 25.51
CA ASN A 54 -7.88 -2.40 26.84
C ASN A 54 -7.90 -1.06 27.61
N GLY A 55 -9.03 -0.32 27.54
CA GLY A 55 -9.19 0.97 28.22
C GLY A 55 -8.61 2.17 27.47
N GLU A 56 -7.95 1.94 26.33
CA GLU A 56 -7.53 2.96 25.38
C GLU A 56 -8.56 3.11 24.26
N SER A 57 -8.59 4.29 23.65
CA SER A 57 -9.47 4.56 22.52
C SER A 57 -8.85 5.54 21.54
N SER A 58 -9.05 5.27 20.25
CA SER A 58 -8.55 6.11 19.15
C SER A 58 -9.59 6.18 18.03
N GLN A 59 -9.51 7.21 17.21
CA GLN A 59 -10.35 7.38 16.03
C GLN A 59 -9.44 7.36 14.79
N PRO A 60 -9.62 6.40 13.86
CA PRO A 60 -8.88 6.40 12.61
C PRO A 60 -9.39 7.53 11.71
N ASP A 61 -8.48 8.12 10.93
CA ASP A 61 -8.81 9.22 10.02
C ASP A 61 -9.70 8.74 8.89
N LEU A 62 -9.21 7.75 8.16
CA LEU A 62 -9.85 7.22 6.96
C LEU A 62 -10.07 5.72 7.08
N CYS A 63 -10.86 5.19 6.15
CA CYS A 63 -10.89 3.78 5.82
C CYS A 63 -10.88 3.58 4.31
N LEU A 64 -10.33 2.44 3.90
CA LEU A 64 -10.49 1.91 2.55
C LEU A 64 -11.41 0.70 2.62
N VAL A 65 -12.49 0.72 1.87
CA VAL A 65 -13.36 -0.44 1.69
C VAL A 65 -13.27 -0.85 0.24
N LYS A 66 -12.81 -2.07 -0.05
CA LYS A 66 -12.77 -2.52 -1.44
C LYS A 66 -14.17 -2.59 -2.03
N LYS A 67 -14.33 -2.18 -3.29
CA LYS A 67 -15.63 -2.12 -3.97
C LYS A 67 -16.36 -3.47 -4.06
N ASP A 68 -15.63 -4.59 -3.96
CA ASP A 68 -16.19 -5.95 -3.95
C ASP A 68 -16.39 -6.54 -2.53
N TYR A 69 -16.16 -5.75 -1.48
CA TYR A 69 -16.28 -6.15 -0.07
C TYR A 69 -15.39 -7.35 0.33
N SER A 70 -14.29 -7.58 -0.37
CA SER A 70 -13.34 -8.65 -0.01
C SER A 70 -12.37 -8.24 1.11
N ARG A 71 -12.08 -6.95 1.26
CA ARG A 71 -11.13 -6.44 2.25
C ARG A 71 -11.41 -4.99 2.63
N TRP A 72 -10.97 -4.61 3.81
CA TRP A 72 -10.98 -3.23 4.27
C TRP A 72 -9.75 -2.89 5.13
N TYR A 73 -9.48 -1.59 5.24
CA TYR A 73 -8.40 -1.02 6.02
C TYR A 73 -8.89 0.16 6.84
N VAL A 74 -8.32 0.31 8.02
CA VAL A 74 -8.37 1.57 8.77
C VAL A 74 -7.05 2.28 8.61
N ILE A 75 -7.12 3.60 8.46
CA ILE A 75 -5.97 4.43 8.13
C ILE A 75 -5.75 5.48 9.21
N GLU A 76 -4.49 5.61 9.58
CA GLU A 76 -3.97 6.77 10.30
C GLU A 76 -3.08 7.56 9.34
N VAL A 77 -3.32 8.87 9.24
CA VAL A 77 -2.47 9.78 8.47
C VAL A 77 -1.50 10.46 9.43
N GLU A 78 -0.20 10.32 9.19
CA GLU A 78 0.81 10.84 10.11
C GLU A 78 1.94 11.54 9.34
N LEU A 79 2.71 12.38 10.02
CA LEU A 79 3.97 12.93 9.48
C LEU A 79 5.16 12.14 10.03
N ALA A 80 6.10 11.73 9.18
CA ALA A 80 7.21 10.86 9.57
C ALA A 80 8.13 11.43 10.64
N LYS A 81 8.20 12.75 10.71
CA LYS A 81 9.02 13.48 11.68
C LYS A 81 8.51 13.38 13.11
N LYS A 82 7.25 13.00 13.32
CA LYS A 82 6.69 12.84 14.65
C LYS A 82 7.20 11.56 15.32
N PRO A 83 7.35 11.59 16.66
CA PRO A 83 7.76 10.41 17.41
C PRO A 83 6.69 9.33 17.34
N PHE A 84 7.11 8.11 17.06
CA PHE A 84 6.22 6.94 17.05
C PHE A 84 5.61 6.65 18.42
N LYS A 85 6.45 6.70 19.47
CA LYS A 85 6.06 6.41 20.85
C LYS A 85 5.08 7.46 21.36
N GLY A 86 4.05 6.99 22.05
CA GLY A 86 2.96 7.84 22.53
C GLY A 86 1.76 7.76 21.60
N HIS A 87 1.59 8.74 20.72
CA HIS A 87 0.36 8.93 19.94
C HIS A 87 0.15 7.84 18.88
N THR A 88 1.02 7.80 17.86
CA THR A 88 0.92 6.90 16.70
C THR A 88 0.93 5.43 17.14
N GLU A 89 1.83 5.06 18.06
CA GLU A 89 1.89 3.70 18.61
C GLU A 89 0.58 3.30 19.31
N THR A 90 -0.03 4.20 20.08
CA THR A 90 -1.31 3.93 20.76
C THR A 90 -2.44 3.74 19.75
N GLN A 91 -2.49 4.56 18.71
CA GLN A 91 -3.47 4.43 17.63
C GLN A 91 -3.33 3.09 16.91
N ILE A 92 -2.13 2.72 16.47
CA ILE A 92 -1.89 1.42 15.80
C ILE A 92 -2.23 0.26 16.73
N ARG A 93 -1.83 0.32 18.00
CA ARG A 93 -2.17 -0.71 18.99
C ARG A 93 -3.68 -0.89 19.12
N VAL A 94 -4.43 0.22 19.24
CA VAL A 94 -5.89 0.21 19.31
C VAL A 94 -6.51 -0.31 18.02
N PHE A 95 -6.01 0.09 16.85
CA PHE A 95 -6.56 -0.33 15.56
C PHE A 95 -6.28 -1.79 15.24
N SER A 96 -5.09 -2.29 15.58
CA SER A 96 -4.71 -3.70 15.34
C SER A 96 -5.41 -4.68 16.28
N ASN A 97 -5.92 -4.24 17.43
CA ASN A 97 -6.49 -5.16 18.44
C ASN A 97 -7.90 -4.81 18.91
N GLY A 98 -8.41 -3.65 18.51
CA GLY A 98 -9.69 -3.12 18.95
C GLY A 98 -10.88 -3.83 18.32
N LYS A 99 -12.04 -3.65 18.94
CA LYS A 99 -13.31 -4.21 18.43
C LYS A 99 -14.02 -3.20 17.55
N TYR A 100 -14.40 -3.63 16.36
CA TYR A 100 -15.09 -2.82 15.38
C TYR A 100 -16.61 -3.09 15.43
N ASN A 101 -17.40 -2.06 15.74
CA ASN A 101 -18.85 -2.17 15.73
C ASN A 101 -19.34 -2.17 14.27
N SER A 102 -19.53 -3.36 13.71
CA SER A 102 -19.95 -3.54 12.32
C SER A 102 -21.26 -2.84 11.97
N SER A 103 -22.24 -2.80 12.90
CA SER A 103 -23.51 -2.13 12.66
C SER A 103 -23.34 -0.62 12.58
N ASP A 104 -22.64 -0.02 13.54
CA ASP A 104 -22.43 1.44 13.58
C ASP A 104 -21.53 1.91 12.42
N ILE A 105 -20.44 1.20 12.16
CA ILE A 105 -19.50 1.55 11.09
C ILE A 105 -20.17 1.42 9.71
N SER A 106 -20.84 0.30 9.43
CA SER A 106 -21.50 0.12 8.12
C SER A 106 -22.61 1.14 7.87
N GLN A 107 -23.44 1.43 8.88
CA GLN A 107 -24.47 2.46 8.79
C GLN A 107 -23.87 3.83 8.52
N TYR A 108 -22.80 4.18 9.24
CA TYR A 108 -22.14 5.47 9.08
C TYR A 108 -21.52 5.62 7.68
N LEU A 109 -20.78 4.62 7.19
CA LEU A 109 -20.12 4.68 5.88
C LEU A 109 -21.12 4.66 4.72
N ALA A 110 -22.18 3.85 4.79
CA ALA A 110 -23.24 3.87 3.78
C ALA A 110 -24.01 5.21 3.76
N GLY A 111 -24.07 5.92 4.89
CA GLY A 111 -24.61 7.28 4.94
C GLY A 111 -23.69 8.34 4.31
N LYS A 112 -22.40 8.04 4.11
CA LYS A 112 -21.42 8.93 3.47
C LYS A 112 -21.26 8.66 1.97
N GLU A 113 -21.37 7.41 1.56
CA GLU A 113 -21.22 6.97 0.17
C GLU A 113 -22.42 6.12 -0.25
N PRO A 114 -23.38 6.68 -1.02
CA PRO A 114 -24.57 5.96 -1.46
C PRO A 114 -24.30 4.70 -2.29
N GLU A 115 -23.14 4.60 -2.95
CA GLU A 115 -22.76 3.40 -3.70
C GLU A 115 -22.41 2.21 -2.80
N ILE A 116 -22.18 2.43 -1.50
CA ILE A 116 -21.90 1.36 -0.55
C ILE A 116 -23.18 0.58 -0.20
N ASN A 117 -23.16 -0.72 -0.49
CA ASN A 117 -24.08 -1.69 0.07
C ASN A 117 -23.77 -1.91 1.57
N GLN A 118 -24.60 -1.34 2.43
CA GLN A 118 -24.46 -1.42 3.89
C GLN A 118 -24.40 -2.86 4.40
N GLU A 119 -25.20 -3.77 3.86
CA GLU A 119 -25.30 -5.13 4.37
C GLU A 119 -24.05 -5.95 4.03
N GLU A 120 -23.52 -5.82 2.81
CA GLU A 120 -22.24 -6.45 2.43
C GLU A 120 -21.06 -5.89 3.23
N LEU A 121 -21.04 -4.57 3.46
CA LEU A 121 -20.03 -3.94 4.33
C LEU A 121 -20.12 -4.45 5.78
N ARG A 122 -21.34 -4.57 6.32
CA ARG A 122 -21.56 -5.12 7.66
C ARG A 122 -21.04 -6.56 7.77
N LYS A 123 -21.30 -7.39 6.77
CA LYS A 123 -20.77 -8.77 6.70
C LYS A 123 -19.24 -8.79 6.62
N LEU A 124 -18.63 -7.91 5.83
CA LEU A 124 -17.18 -7.78 5.75
C LEU A 124 -16.58 -7.48 7.13
N ILE A 125 -17.06 -6.45 7.83
CA ILE A 125 -16.52 -6.03 9.14
C ILE A 125 -16.74 -7.12 10.20
N LEU A 126 -17.82 -7.89 10.12
CA LEU A 126 -18.06 -9.02 11.03
C LEU A 126 -17.11 -10.19 10.80
N ARG A 127 -16.75 -10.45 9.54
CA ARG A 127 -15.96 -11.62 9.13
C ARG A 127 -14.46 -11.36 9.22
N ASP A 128 -14.02 -10.16 8.89
CA ASP A 128 -12.61 -9.86 8.64
C ASP A 128 -12.14 -8.67 9.47
N GLU A 129 -11.03 -8.84 10.19
CA GLU A 129 -10.37 -7.76 10.90
C GLU A 129 -9.70 -6.83 9.87
N PRO A 130 -9.73 -5.50 10.07
CA PRO A 130 -9.15 -4.60 9.10
C PRO A 130 -7.63 -4.78 9.03
N GLY A 131 -7.07 -4.48 7.86
CA GLY A 131 -5.68 -4.05 7.80
C GLY A 131 -5.51 -2.68 8.47
N VAL A 132 -4.36 -2.44 9.08
CA VAL A 132 -3.99 -1.13 9.61
C VAL A 132 -2.98 -0.52 8.64
N LEU A 133 -3.30 0.60 8.04
CA LEU A 133 -2.43 1.24 7.05
C LEU A 133 -2.05 2.63 7.53
N ILE A 134 -0.76 2.87 7.72
CA ILE A 134 -0.25 4.18 8.11
C ILE A 134 0.16 4.91 6.84
N MET A 135 -0.53 6.02 6.55
CA MET A 135 -0.21 6.87 5.40
C MET A 135 0.67 8.02 5.85
N ILE A 136 1.83 8.18 5.20
CA ILE A 136 2.88 9.06 5.70
C ILE A 136 3.63 9.79 4.58
N ASP A 137 4.13 10.99 4.84
CA ASP A 137 4.79 11.84 3.84
C ASP A 137 6.18 11.32 3.39
N GLU A 138 6.91 10.66 4.28
CA GLU A 138 8.20 10.01 3.99
C GLU A 138 8.35 8.69 4.78
N TYR A 139 9.21 7.76 4.32
CA TYR A 139 9.38 6.48 5.00
C TYR A 139 10.00 6.69 6.40
N PRO A 140 9.30 6.34 7.50
CA PRO A 140 9.74 6.69 8.84
C PRO A 140 10.84 5.75 9.32
N LYS A 141 11.74 6.27 10.18
CA LYS A 141 12.77 5.45 10.84
C LYS A 141 12.19 4.35 11.74
N TRP A 142 10.99 4.59 12.26
CA TRP A 142 10.27 3.68 13.15
C TRP A 142 9.40 2.66 12.39
N ALA A 143 9.51 2.59 11.05
CA ALA A 143 8.68 1.70 10.24
C ALA A 143 8.69 0.24 10.70
N GLU A 144 9.86 -0.29 11.05
CA GLU A 144 9.99 -1.66 11.55
C GLU A 144 9.31 -1.87 12.90
N GLU A 145 9.32 -0.86 13.78
CA GLU A 145 8.60 -0.93 15.06
C GLU A 145 7.09 -0.95 14.86
N ALA A 146 6.57 -0.17 13.89
CA ALA A 146 5.15 -0.19 13.55
C ALA A 146 4.72 -1.53 12.93
N LYS A 147 5.57 -2.15 12.10
CA LYS A 147 5.30 -3.45 11.47
C LYS A 147 5.32 -4.64 12.44
N CYS A 148 5.79 -4.46 13.67
CA CYS A 148 5.63 -5.46 14.73
C CYS A 148 4.17 -5.65 15.15
N TYR A 149 3.29 -4.69 14.83
CA TYR A 149 1.86 -4.80 15.12
C TYR A 149 1.12 -5.62 14.04
N PRO A 150 0.12 -6.44 14.43
CA PRO A 150 -0.59 -7.29 13.47
C PRO A 150 -1.27 -6.49 12.36
N ARG A 151 -1.13 -6.98 11.13
CA ARG A 151 -1.78 -6.45 9.92
C ARG A 151 -1.44 -4.98 9.62
N THR A 152 -0.33 -4.48 10.16
CA THR A 152 0.12 -3.11 9.97
C THR A 152 1.02 -2.98 8.76
N GLY A 153 0.65 -2.09 7.84
CA GLY A 153 1.44 -1.69 6.69
C GLY A 153 1.71 -0.18 6.70
N ILE A 154 2.71 0.23 5.93
CA ILE A 154 3.06 1.65 5.75
C ILE A 154 2.99 1.98 4.27
N LEU A 155 2.25 3.03 3.95
CA LEU A 155 2.17 3.62 2.61
C LEU A 155 2.73 5.04 2.66
N VAL A 156 3.76 5.29 1.87
CA VAL A 156 4.31 6.62 1.71
C VAL A 156 3.55 7.34 0.60
N PHE A 157 2.96 8.49 0.95
CA PHE A 157 2.34 9.45 0.05
C PHE A 157 3.22 10.71 0.04
N GLY A 158 4.24 10.71 -0.82
CA GLY A 158 5.17 11.84 -0.94
C GLY A 158 4.62 12.89 -1.91
N MET A 159 4.57 14.16 -1.50
CA MET A 159 4.08 15.26 -2.34
C MET A 159 5.22 16.11 -2.90
N PHE A 160 5.07 16.54 -4.14
CA PHE A 160 6.03 17.33 -4.90
C PHE A 160 5.33 18.52 -5.55
N ASP A 161 5.92 19.70 -5.43
CA ASP A 161 5.43 20.91 -6.06
C ASP A 161 6.09 21.15 -7.41
N HIS A 162 5.28 21.63 -8.35
CA HIS A 162 5.75 22.33 -9.53
C HIS A 162 5.64 23.84 -9.33
N PRO A 163 6.59 24.65 -9.83
CA PRO A 163 6.50 26.12 -9.82
C PRO A 163 5.20 26.69 -10.44
N ASP A 164 4.58 25.95 -11.37
CA ASP A 164 3.32 26.35 -12.02
C ASP A 164 2.05 25.90 -11.25
N GLY A 165 2.21 25.39 -10.03
CA GLY A 165 1.09 24.95 -9.17
C GLY A 165 0.55 23.56 -9.48
N VAL A 166 1.25 22.79 -10.32
CA VAL A 166 0.92 21.37 -10.56
C VAL A 166 1.53 20.52 -9.45
N GLU A 167 0.70 19.81 -8.71
CA GLU A 167 1.15 18.86 -7.69
C GLU A 167 1.43 17.49 -8.33
N ALA A 168 2.58 16.92 -8.01
CA ALA A 168 2.87 15.51 -8.27
C ALA A 168 2.94 14.74 -6.94
N TYR A 169 2.62 13.45 -6.99
CA TYR A 169 2.72 12.59 -5.82
C TYR A 169 3.41 11.27 -6.14
N ARG A 170 4.13 10.75 -5.14
CA ARG A 170 4.78 9.45 -5.14
C ARG A 170 4.03 8.55 -4.18
N ILE A 171 3.65 7.37 -4.66
CA ILE A 171 3.12 6.28 -3.84
C ILE A 171 4.20 5.22 -3.70
N ASP A 172 4.57 4.90 -2.47
CA ASP A 172 5.61 3.92 -2.15
C ASP A 172 5.20 3.07 -0.92
N GLY A 173 5.76 1.88 -0.76
CA GLY A 173 5.46 0.97 0.34
C GLY A 173 4.30 0.00 0.09
N GLU A 174 3.53 -0.29 1.14
CA GLU A 174 2.52 -1.34 1.17
C GLU A 174 1.19 -0.86 0.59
N TYR A 175 1.12 -0.87 -0.73
CA TYR A 175 -0.11 -0.57 -1.44
C TYR A 175 -1.15 -1.70 -1.25
N PRO A 176 -2.43 -1.36 -0.94
CA PRO A 176 -3.51 -2.31 -0.86
C PRO A 176 -3.84 -2.83 -2.27
N ILE A 177 -3.21 -3.94 -2.64
CA ILE A 177 -3.39 -4.59 -3.94
C ILE A 177 -4.50 -5.64 -3.91
N ILE A 178 -5.11 -5.82 -5.08
CA ILE A 178 -6.20 -6.76 -5.28
C ILE A 178 -5.63 -7.99 -5.96
N GLU A 179 -5.28 -8.98 -5.17
CA GLU A 179 -4.69 -10.22 -5.64
C GLU A 179 -5.74 -11.08 -6.36
N ILE A 180 -5.67 -11.17 -7.69
CA ILE A 180 -6.50 -12.08 -8.48
C ILE A 180 -5.83 -13.45 -8.67
N ASP A 181 -4.50 -13.51 -8.54
CA ASP A 181 -3.72 -14.74 -8.61
C ASP A 181 -2.37 -14.55 -7.90
N ARG A 182 -1.77 -15.65 -7.43
CA ARG A 182 -0.44 -15.67 -6.82
C ARG A 182 0.40 -16.87 -7.20
N SER A 183 1.70 -16.64 -7.32
CA SER A 183 2.70 -17.69 -7.49
C SER A 183 3.84 -17.53 -6.49
N ARG A 184 4.22 -18.64 -5.85
CA ARG A 184 5.45 -18.68 -5.04
C ARG A 184 6.68 -18.54 -5.93
N CYS A 185 7.63 -17.77 -5.44
CA CYS A 185 8.86 -17.43 -6.12
C CYS A 185 10.08 -17.66 -5.22
N LYS A 186 11.18 -18.13 -5.80
CA LYS A 186 12.45 -18.33 -5.09
C LYS A 186 13.63 -18.24 -6.02
N PHE A 187 14.78 -17.84 -5.49
CA PHE A 187 16.04 -17.92 -6.21
C PHE A 187 16.58 -19.37 -6.18
N PRO A 188 17.10 -19.91 -7.30
CA PRO A 188 17.85 -21.16 -7.29
C PRO A 188 19.22 -20.94 -6.64
N LYS A 189 19.90 -22.04 -6.29
CA LYS A 189 21.30 -21.99 -5.84
C LYS A 189 22.23 -21.41 -6.91
N TYR A 190 21.96 -21.72 -8.17
CA TYR A 190 22.69 -21.20 -9.32
C TYR A 190 21.81 -21.28 -10.59
N PRO A 191 21.79 -20.24 -11.44
CA PRO A 191 22.33 -18.89 -11.21
C PRO A 191 21.44 -18.09 -10.24
N ALA A 192 22.04 -17.52 -9.19
CA ALA A 192 21.30 -16.92 -8.07
C ALA A 192 20.59 -15.59 -8.38
N ASN A 193 20.69 -15.07 -9.60
CA ASN A 193 20.06 -13.82 -10.05
C ASN A 193 18.77 -14.03 -10.86
N MET A 194 18.26 -15.27 -10.94
CA MET A 194 17.01 -15.58 -11.61
C MET A 194 15.94 -15.98 -10.60
N LEU A 195 14.72 -15.47 -10.75
CA LEU A 195 13.62 -15.81 -9.86
C LEU A 195 12.78 -16.93 -10.49
N ILE A 196 12.72 -18.10 -9.85
CA ILE A 196 11.86 -19.20 -10.31
C ILE A 196 10.41 -18.87 -9.96
N VAL A 197 9.51 -18.97 -10.94
CA VAL A 197 8.06 -18.82 -10.75
C VAL A 197 7.41 -20.20 -10.70
N SER A 198 6.75 -20.54 -9.57
CA SER A 198 6.19 -21.89 -9.37
C SER A 198 4.95 -22.15 -10.23
N SER A 199 4.11 -21.13 -10.47
CA SER A 199 2.90 -21.20 -11.28
C SER A 199 2.99 -20.20 -12.44
N PRO A 200 3.70 -20.49 -13.53
CA PRO A 200 4.03 -19.51 -14.57
C PRO A 200 2.83 -19.00 -15.38
N LYS A 201 1.68 -19.68 -15.31
CA LYS A 201 0.42 -19.23 -15.93
C LYS A 201 0.02 -17.83 -15.47
N ILE A 202 0.40 -17.43 -14.25
CA ILE A 202 0.13 -16.09 -13.72
C ILE A 202 0.68 -14.97 -14.62
N LEU A 203 1.84 -15.19 -15.26
CA LEU A 203 2.58 -14.15 -15.99
C LEU A 203 1.84 -13.66 -17.23
N ASN A 204 1.05 -14.53 -17.86
CA ASN A 204 0.32 -14.22 -19.10
C ASN A 204 1.17 -13.57 -20.22
N ILE A 205 2.46 -13.87 -20.26
CA ILE A 205 3.42 -13.42 -21.29
C ILE A 205 4.25 -14.62 -21.77
N GLY A 206 4.79 -14.57 -22.99
CA GLY A 206 5.59 -15.66 -23.57
C GLY A 206 7.06 -15.65 -23.14
N ASP A 207 7.79 -16.70 -23.51
CA ASP A 207 9.26 -16.74 -23.40
C ASP A 207 9.91 -15.56 -24.14
N GLY A 208 10.97 -14.98 -23.56
CA GLY A 208 11.65 -13.78 -24.05
C GLY A 208 10.86 -12.47 -23.91
N CYS A 209 9.63 -12.50 -23.39
CA CYS A 209 8.84 -11.28 -23.20
C CYS A 209 9.21 -10.57 -21.89
N GLU A 210 9.10 -9.24 -21.91
CA GLU A 210 9.34 -8.42 -20.74
C GLU A 210 8.06 -8.22 -19.90
N ILE A 211 8.24 -8.04 -18.60
CA ILE A 211 7.20 -7.75 -17.62
C ILE A 211 7.71 -6.70 -16.64
N ILE A 212 6.80 -5.83 -16.19
CA ILE A 212 7.09 -4.88 -15.11
C ILE A 212 6.58 -5.47 -13.80
N LEU A 213 7.49 -5.60 -12.83
CA LEU A 213 7.19 -6.01 -11.46
C LEU A 213 7.33 -4.80 -10.54
N ILE A 214 6.35 -4.61 -9.66
CA ILE A 214 6.33 -3.58 -8.62
C ILE A 214 6.81 -4.23 -7.32
N ASP A 215 7.99 -3.81 -6.85
CA ASP A 215 8.56 -4.23 -5.57
C ASP A 215 8.62 -3.02 -4.64
N ASN A 216 7.82 -3.02 -3.57
CA ASN A 216 7.67 -1.89 -2.64
C ASN A 216 7.56 -0.55 -3.40
N GLY A 217 6.49 -0.37 -4.18
CA GLY A 217 6.26 0.84 -4.99
C GLY A 217 7.17 1.02 -6.21
N ARG A 218 8.34 0.36 -6.28
CA ARG A 218 9.30 0.53 -7.36
C ARG A 218 9.00 -0.39 -8.54
N LYS A 219 8.78 0.21 -9.71
CA LYS A 219 8.69 -0.52 -10.98
C LYS A 219 10.07 -1.02 -11.42
N THR A 220 10.19 -2.33 -11.62
CA THR A 220 11.40 -3.01 -12.09
C THR A 220 11.07 -3.86 -13.31
N LYS A 221 11.99 -3.91 -14.28
CA LYS A 221 11.78 -4.64 -15.54
C LYS A 221 12.44 -6.01 -15.46
N TRP A 222 11.70 -7.03 -15.89
CA TRP A 222 12.12 -8.42 -15.90
C TRP A 222 11.78 -9.06 -17.24
N GLU A 223 12.48 -10.13 -17.60
CA GLU A 223 12.20 -10.95 -18.77
C GLU A 223 11.87 -12.37 -18.35
N ARG A 224 10.86 -12.96 -19.00
CA ARG A 224 10.53 -14.37 -18.84
C ARG A 224 11.53 -15.21 -19.63
N LEU A 225 12.11 -16.21 -18.97
CA LEU A 225 12.86 -17.28 -19.61
C LEU A 225 12.24 -18.62 -19.24
N ASP A 226 11.83 -19.40 -20.24
CA ASP A 226 11.40 -20.78 -20.07
C ASP A 226 12.56 -21.73 -20.39
N ASP A 227 12.98 -22.53 -19.41
CA ASP A 227 14.02 -23.55 -19.57
C ASP A 227 13.49 -24.90 -19.05
N GLY A 228 13.14 -25.77 -20.00
CA GLY A 228 12.48 -27.05 -19.74
C GLY A 228 11.14 -26.87 -19.02
N ASN A 229 11.03 -27.47 -17.83
CA ASN A 229 9.82 -27.40 -16.99
C ASN A 229 9.85 -26.24 -15.97
N LYS A 230 10.82 -25.32 -16.10
CA LYS A 230 10.97 -24.19 -15.19
C LYS A 230 10.78 -22.90 -15.95
N THR A 231 10.10 -21.96 -15.30
CA THR A 231 10.01 -20.58 -15.75
C THR A 231 10.76 -19.70 -14.77
N PHE A 232 11.59 -18.84 -15.34
CA PHE A 232 12.42 -17.89 -14.65
C PHE A 232 11.98 -16.46 -15.01
N LEU A 233 12.17 -15.55 -14.07
CA LEU A 233 12.19 -14.11 -14.33
C LEU A 233 13.63 -13.63 -14.15
N ILE A 234 14.15 -12.94 -15.15
CA ILE A 234 15.51 -12.39 -15.18
C ILE A 234 15.41 -10.86 -15.08
N PRO A 235 16.04 -10.22 -14.08
CA PRO A 235 15.97 -8.78 -13.95
C PRO A 235 16.76 -8.11 -15.09
N LYS A 236 16.14 -7.13 -15.75
CA LYS A 236 16.81 -6.26 -16.73
C LYS A 236 17.45 -5.10 -15.97
N GLY A 237 18.68 -5.32 -15.50
CA GLY A 237 19.44 -4.36 -14.69
C GLY A 237 19.87 -4.96 -13.36
N GLN A 238 20.01 -4.12 -12.33
CA GLN A 238 20.33 -4.58 -10.98
C GLN A 238 19.13 -5.34 -10.39
N ASN A 239 19.37 -6.54 -9.85
CA ASN A 239 18.35 -7.30 -9.13
C ASN A 239 17.95 -6.52 -7.86
N PRO A 240 16.69 -6.06 -7.73
CA PRO A 240 16.24 -5.32 -6.55
C PRO A 240 16.01 -6.23 -5.34
N LEU A 241 15.88 -7.54 -5.54
CA LEU A 241 15.44 -8.49 -4.51
C LEU A 241 16.62 -9.12 -3.77
N ASN A 242 16.41 -9.42 -2.49
CA ASN A 242 17.33 -10.21 -1.69
C ASN A 242 17.25 -11.70 -2.10
N ILE A 243 18.35 -12.23 -2.61
CA ILE A 243 18.46 -13.60 -3.13
C ILE A 243 18.25 -14.70 -2.09
N ASN A 244 18.37 -14.39 -0.80
CA ASN A 244 18.21 -15.36 0.30
C ASN A 244 16.77 -15.51 0.78
N LYS A 245 15.85 -14.68 0.25
CA LYS A 245 14.45 -14.66 0.66
C LYS A 245 13.55 -15.37 -0.36
N LYS A 246 12.34 -15.72 0.09
CA LYS A 246 11.26 -16.25 -0.76
C LYS A 246 10.27 -15.13 -1.01
N TYR A 247 9.57 -15.21 -2.14
CA TYR A 247 8.64 -14.17 -2.57
C TYR A 247 7.33 -14.77 -3.05
N PHE A 248 6.29 -13.96 -3.05
CA PHE A 248 5.10 -14.12 -3.86
C PHE A 248 5.18 -13.16 -5.04
N LEU A 249 4.92 -13.68 -6.23
CA LEU A 249 4.50 -12.90 -7.38
C LEU A 249 2.98 -12.83 -7.34
N ILE A 250 2.46 -11.62 -7.29
CA ILE A 250 1.03 -11.34 -7.14
C ILE A 250 0.57 -10.62 -8.39
N LYS A 251 -0.49 -11.10 -9.02
CA LYS A 251 -1.14 -10.41 -10.13
C LYS A 251 -2.32 -9.61 -9.60
N SER A 252 -2.40 -8.34 -9.96
CA SER A 252 -3.54 -7.48 -9.64
C SER A 252 -4.65 -7.53 -10.70
N GLU A 253 -5.85 -7.08 -10.35
CA GLU A 253 -6.96 -6.96 -11.30
C GLU A 253 -6.67 -5.99 -12.46
N ASN A 254 -5.81 -5.00 -12.23
CA ASN A 254 -5.34 -4.05 -13.24
C ASN A 254 -4.23 -4.64 -14.15
N ASN A 255 -4.02 -5.96 -14.12
CA ASN A 255 -2.93 -6.67 -14.80
C ASN A 255 -1.52 -6.15 -14.44
N GLU A 256 -1.36 -5.55 -13.25
CA GLU A 256 -0.05 -5.23 -12.71
C GLU A 256 0.50 -6.41 -11.92
N PHE A 257 1.81 -6.48 -11.79
CA PHE A 257 2.49 -7.57 -11.10
C PHE A 257 3.29 -7.02 -9.94
N TYR A 258 3.10 -7.59 -8.76
CA TYR A 258 3.74 -7.19 -7.53
C TYR A 258 4.62 -8.31 -7.00
N ILE A 259 5.79 -7.98 -6.48
CA ILE A 259 6.64 -8.90 -5.73
C ILE A 259 6.49 -8.54 -4.24
N LYS A 260 6.15 -9.53 -3.41
CA LYS A 260 6.13 -9.40 -1.95
C LYS A 260 6.94 -10.52 -1.32
N GLU A 261 7.62 -10.25 -0.21
CA GLU A 261 8.29 -11.30 0.55
C GLU A 261 7.25 -12.32 1.07
N ASN A 262 7.58 -13.63 0.99
CA ASN A 262 6.73 -14.73 1.47
C ASN A 262 7.03 -15.10 2.91
#